data_AF-A0A2K6PP81-F1
#
_entry.id   AF-A0A2K6PP81-F1
#
_cell.length_a   1.000
_cell.length_b   1.000
_cell.length_c   1.000
_cell.angle_alpha   90.00
_cell.angle_beta   90.00
_cell.angle_gamma   90.00
#
_symmetry.space_group_name_H-M   'P 1'
#
loop_
_entity.id
_entity.type
_entity.pdbx_description
1 polymer ?
#
loop_
_entity_poly.entity_id
_entity_poly.type
_entity_poly.pdbx_seq_one_letter_code
_entity_poly.pdbx_strand_id
1 'polypeptide(L)'
;MALRDADTQKQVKHMMAFIEQEIMEYYEKKEKQIEQQKEIQMSNLMNQARLKILRARDDLITDLLNEAKQRLSKVVKDTPRYQVLLDGLVLQGLYQLLEHQMIVRCGKQDFPLVKAVVQKAIPMYKIATKNNVDVQIDQESYLPEDIAGGVEIYNGDHKIKVSNTPESRLDLIAQQMMPEVRGALFGANANRKF
;
A
#
# COMPACT_ATOMS: atom_id res chain seq x y z
N MET A 1 69.90 -56.23 8.17
CA MET A 1 69.94 -54.77 7.99
C MET A 1 68.97 -54.34 6.89
N ALA A 2 69.09 -54.89 5.66
CA ALA A 2 68.22 -54.58 4.53
C ALA A 2 66.69 -54.76 4.73
N LEU A 3 66.22 -55.75 5.52
CA LEU A 3 64.79 -55.93 5.81
C LEU A 3 64.19 -54.81 6.68
N ARG A 4 64.94 -54.27 7.64
CA ARG A 4 64.48 -53.14 8.49
C ARG A 4 64.43 -51.82 7.70
N ASP A 5 65.30 -51.65 6.71
CA ASP A 5 65.30 -50.47 5.84
C ASP A 5 64.13 -50.49 4.83
N ALA A 6 63.76 -51.66 4.33
CA ALA A 6 62.58 -51.81 3.48
C ALA A 6 61.27 -51.56 4.26
N ASP A 7 61.20 -52.01 5.51
CA ASP A 7 60.03 -51.78 6.38
C ASP A 7 59.88 -50.32 6.81
N THR A 8 60.99 -49.63 7.13
CA THR A 8 60.96 -48.18 7.43
C THR A 8 60.60 -47.36 6.19
N GLN A 9 61.14 -47.70 5.02
CA GLN A 9 60.80 -47.03 3.77
C GLN A 9 59.33 -47.24 3.37
N LYS A 10 58.77 -48.42 3.67
CA LYS A 10 57.33 -48.71 3.50
C LYS A 10 56.46 -47.93 4.48
N GLN A 11 56.88 -47.77 5.75
CA GLN A 11 56.19 -46.93 6.73
C GLN A 11 56.22 -45.45 6.35
N VAL A 12 57.36 -44.92 5.90
CA VAL A 12 57.46 -43.53 5.42
C VAL A 12 56.55 -43.28 4.24
N LYS A 13 56.50 -44.22 3.27
CA LYS A 13 55.61 -44.11 2.10
C LYS A 13 54.13 -44.14 2.48
N HIS A 14 53.74 -44.97 3.46
CA HIS A 14 52.37 -45.01 3.97
C HIS A 14 51.99 -43.72 4.70
N MET A 15 52.90 -43.19 5.53
CA MET A 15 52.70 -41.93 6.24
C MET A 15 52.60 -40.73 5.27
N MET A 16 53.42 -40.69 4.22
CA MET A 16 53.31 -39.68 3.17
C MET A 16 51.96 -39.76 2.44
N ALA A 17 51.52 -40.97 2.05
CA ALA A 17 50.22 -41.15 1.40
C ALA A 17 49.05 -40.74 2.30
N PHE A 18 49.14 -41.00 3.61
CA PHE A 18 48.14 -40.56 4.58
C PHE A 18 48.06 -39.03 4.67
N ILE A 19 49.21 -38.34 4.75
CA ILE A 19 49.27 -36.88 4.76
C ILE A 19 48.73 -36.30 3.45
N GLU A 20 49.07 -36.90 2.29
CA GLU A 20 48.53 -36.48 0.99
C GLU A 20 47.00 -36.60 0.93
N GLN A 21 46.44 -37.68 1.48
CA GLN A 21 44.99 -37.86 1.59
C GLN A 21 44.33 -36.81 2.50
N GLU A 22 44.88 -36.55 3.69
CA GLU A 22 44.34 -35.52 4.58
C GLU A 22 44.39 -34.12 3.94
N ILE A 23 45.46 -33.81 3.22
CA ILE A 23 45.61 -32.55 2.49
C ILE A 23 44.52 -32.46 1.40
N MET A 24 44.35 -33.51 0.59
CA MET A 24 43.32 -33.54 -0.46
C MET A 24 41.91 -33.37 0.13
N GLU A 25 41.55 -34.09 1.19
CA GLU A 25 40.24 -33.96 1.84
C GLU A 25 40.01 -32.56 2.42
N TYR A 26 41.04 -31.94 2.99
CA TYR A 26 40.95 -30.58 3.53
C TYR A 26 40.67 -29.56 2.42
N TYR A 27 41.39 -29.64 1.30
CA TYR A 27 41.17 -28.76 0.16
C TYR A 27 39.81 -29.00 -0.50
N GLU A 28 39.38 -30.25 -0.63
CA GLU A 28 38.06 -30.58 -1.18
C GLU A 28 36.92 -30.01 -0.31
N LYS A 29 37.03 -30.11 1.02
CA LYS A 29 36.06 -29.51 1.95
C LYS A 29 36.04 -27.98 1.82
N LYS A 30 37.21 -27.34 1.72
CA LYS A 30 37.32 -25.89 1.52
C LYS A 30 36.74 -25.45 0.18
N GLU A 31 37.00 -26.19 -0.89
CA GLU A 31 36.48 -25.90 -2.22
C GLU A 31 34.96 -25.95 -2.23
N LYS A 32 34.37 -27.04 -1.69
CA LYS A 32 32.91 -27.18 -1.52
C LYS A 32 32.32 -26.04 -0.68
N GLN A 33 32.99 -25.63 0.40
CA GLN A 33 32.53 -24.51 1.24
C GLN A 33 32.56 -23.18 0.48
N ILE A 34 33.60 -22.91 -0.30
CA ILE A 34 33.72 -21.69 -1.11
C ILE A 34 32.65 -21.68 -2.20
N GLU A 35 32.39 -22.82 -2.85
CA GLU A 35 31.37 -22.94 -3.89
C GLU A 35 29.97 -22.67 -3.32
N GLN A 36 29.61 -23.29 -2.19
CA GLN A 36 28.36 -23.01 -1.49
C GLN A 36 28.23 -21.54 -1.09
N GLN A 37 29.32 -20.93 -0.57
CA GLN A 37 29.31 -19.51 -0.22
C GLN A 37 29.08 -18.62 -1.45
N LYS A 38 29.68 -18.94 -2.60
CA LYS A 38 29.45 -18.22 -3.86
C LYS A 38 27.99 -18.32 -4.31
N GLU A 39 27.38 -19.50 -4.21
CA GLU A 39 25.96 -19.69 -4.55
C GLU A 39 25.04 -18.88 -3.64
N ILE A 40 25.29 -18.89 -2.33
CA ILE A 40 24.54 -18.09 -1.35
C ILE A 40 24.71 -16.59 -1.65
N GLN A 41 25.93 -16.13 -1.91
CA GLN A 41 26.20 -14.73 -2.24
C GLN A 41 25.49 -14.31 -3.53
N MET A 42 25.55 -15.15 -4.57
CA MET A 42 24.89 -14.89 -5.84
C MET A 42 23.36 -14.82 -5.66
N SER A 43 22.78 -15.77 -4.94
CA SER A 43 21.34 -15.78 -4.63
C SER A 43 20.92 -14.51 -3.87
N ASN A 44 21.69 -14.13 -2.85
CA ASN A 44 21.44 -12.91 -2.09
C ASN A 44 21.52 -11.66 -2.96
N LEU A 45 22.53 -11.56 -3.84
CA LEU A 45 22.68 -10.42 -4.74
C LEU A 45 21.50 -10.31 -5.71
N MET A 46 21.06 -11.43 -6.29
CA MET A 46 19.91 -11.48 -7.19
C MET A 46 18.61 -11.09 -6.48
N ASN A 47 18.41 -11.56 -5.24
CA ASN A 47 17.25 -11.18 -4.44
C ASN A 47 17.29 -9.69 -4.08
N GLN A 48 18.45 -9.14 -3.70
CA GLN A 48 18.61 -7.71 -3.45
C GLN A 48 18.29 -6.88 -4.71
N ALA A 49 18.76 -7.29 -5.88
CA ALA A 49 18.44 -6.63 -7.14
C ALA A 49 16.93 -6.66 -7.42
N ARG A 50 16.28 -7.80 -7.20
CA ARG A 50 14.82 -7.94 -7.34
C ARG A 50 14.05 -7.03 -6.39
N LEU A 51 14.44 -6.98 -5.11
CA LEU A 51 13.80 -6.12 -4.12
C LEU A 51 13.97 -4.63 -4.46
N LYS A 52 15.13 -4.22 -4.98
CA LYS A 52 15.34 -2.85 -5.46
C LYS A 52 14.37 -2.46 -6.58
N ILE A 53 14.16 -3.35 -7.55
CA ILE A 53 13.19 -3.13 -8.63
C ILE A 53 11.77 -3.02 -8.09
N LEU A 54 11.39 -3.91 -7.16
CA LEU A 54 10.05 -3.88 -6.56
C LEU A 54 9.79 -2.59 -5.79
N ARG A 55 10.77 -2.12 -5.01
CA ARG A 55 10.69 -0.83 -4.29
C ARG A 55 10.54 0.33 -5.26
N ALA A 56 11.41 0.42 -6.28
CA ALA A 56 11.32 1.49 -7.27
C ALA A 56 9.97 1.53 -7.99
N ARG A 57 9.34 0.37 -8.25
CA ARG A 57 7.98 0.32 -8.82
C ARG A 57 6.91 0.82 -7.84
N ASP A 58 7.06 0.51 -6.56
CA ASP A 58 6.13 0.96 -5.51
C ASP A 58 6.26 2.47 -5.25
N ASP A 59 7.48 3.00 -5.29
CA ASP A 59 7.77 4.43 -5.20
C ASP A 59 7.08 5.19 -6.34
N LEU A 60 7.19 4.70 -7.58
CA LEU A 60 6.51 5.30 -8.75
C LEU A 60 4.98 5.33 -8.61
N ILE A 61 4.39 4.26 -8.04
CA ILE A 61 2.94 4.23 -7.78
C ILE A 61 2.58 5.25 -6.71
N THR A 62 3.38 5.33 -5.65
CA THR A 62 3.17 6.28 -4.54
C THR A 62 3.23 7.72 -5.04
N ASP A 63 4.21 8.04 -5.89
CA ASP A 63 4.33 9.35 -6.52
C ASP A 63 3.13 9.69 -7.40
N LEU A 64 2.63 8.73 -8.19
CA LEU A 64 1.42 8.92 -9.00
C LEU A 64 0.19 9.21 -8.13
N LEU A 65 0.00 8.45 -7.04
CA LEU A 65 -1.11 8.67 -6.11
C LEU A 65 -0.99 10.04 -5.41
N ASN A 66 0.22 10.46 -5.04
CA ASN A 66 0.47 11.78 -4.49
C ASN A 66 0.15 12.89 -5.49
N GLU A 67 0.50 12.72 -6.77
CA GLU A 67 0.13 13.67 -7.81
C GLU A 67 -1.39 13.72 -8.01
N ALA A 68 -2.08 12.58 -7.95
CA ALA A 68 -3.53 12.52 -8.01
C ALA A 68 -4.17 13.27 -6.83
N LYS A 69 -3.63 13.12 -5.61
CA LYS A 69 -4.05 13.91 -4.43
C LYS A 69 -3.90 15.42 -4.66
N GLN A 70 -2.74 15.85 -5.17
CA GLN A 70 -2.51 17.27 -5.50
C GLN A 70 -3.48 17.79 -6.58
N ARG A 71 -3.84 16.97 -7.57
CA ARG A 71 -4.84 17.32 -8.59
C ARG A 71 -6.24 17.43 -7.98
N LEU A 72 -6.61 16.57 -7.04
CA LEU A 72 -7.88 16.69 -6.31
C LEU A 72 -7.95 17.99 -5.52
N SER A 73 -6.86 18.40 -4.85
CA SER A 73 -6.82 19.69 -4.15
C SER A 73 -7.06 20.89 -5.08
N LYS A 74 -6.69 20.81 -6.37
CA LYS A 74 -7.01 21.85 -7.36
C LYS A 74 -8.51 21.90 -7.69
N VAL A 75 -9.19 20.75 -7.69
CA VAL A 75 -10.66 20.67 -7.89
C VAL A 75 -11.40 21.27 -6.71
N VAL A 76 -10.91 21.07 -5.48
CA VAL A 76 -11.54 21.65 -4.28
C VAL A 76 -11.45 23.19 -4.28
N LYS A 77 -10.38 23.76 -4.85
CA LYS A 77 -10.26 25.22 -5.02
C LYS A 77 -11.27 25.82 -6.00
N ASP A 78 -11.83 25.01 -6.90
CA ASP A 78 -12.85 25.43 -7.87
C ASP A 78 -14.26 25.33 -7.24
N THR A 79 -14.69 26.41 -6.59
CA THR A 79 -15.94 26.48 -5.80
C THR A 79 -17.18 25.91 -6.52
N PRO A 80 -17.53 26.28 -7.78
CA PRO A 80 -18.73 25.76 -8.43
C PRO A 80 -18.64 24.24 -8.67
N ARG A 81 -17.48 23.75 -9.10
CA ARG A 81 -17.27 22.31 -9.35
C ARG A 81 -17.24 21.51 -8.05
N TYR A 82 -16.63 22.08 -7.01
CA TYR A 82 -16.57 21.49 -5.68
C TYR A 82 -17.94 21.44 -5.01
N GLN A 83 -18.79 22.46 -5.20
CA GLN A 83 -20.15 22.47 -4.65
C GLN A 83 -21.00 21.33 -5.22
N VAL A 84 -20.95 21.09 -6.54
CA VAL A 84 -21.64 19.96 -7.18
C VAL A 84 -21.12 18.62 -6.67
N LEU A 85 -19.80 18.52 -6.44
CA LEU A 85 -19.21 17.33 -5.86
C LEU A 85 -19.72 17.10 -4.42
N LEU A 86 -19.73 18.13 -3.58
CA LEU A 86 -20.23 18.06 -2.21
C LEU A 86 -21.71 17.68 -2.15
N ASP A 87 -22.56 18.19 -3.06
CA ASP A 87 -23.97 17.79 -3.17
C ASP A 87 -24.10 16.27 -3.28
N GLY A 88 -23.29 15.64 -4.13
CA GLY A 88 -23.26 14.18 -4.28
C GLY A 88 -22.63 13.45 -3.08
N LEU A 89 -21.53 13.98 -2.52
CA LEU A 89 -20.81 13.34 -1.41
C LEU A 89 -21.65 13.30 -0.13
N VAL A 90 -22.32 14.40 0.21
CA VAL A 90 -23.21 14.45 1.38
C VAL A 90 -24.36 13.47 1.19
N LEU A 91 -25.07 13.55 0.06
CA LEU A 91 -26.22 12.71 -0.21
C LEU A 91 -25.87 11.21 -0.21
N GLN A 92 -24.74 10.83 -0.81
CA GLN A 92 -24.25 9.46 -0.78
C GLN A 92 -23.97 8.98 0.65
N GLY A 93 -23.34 9.83 1.47
CA GLY A 93 -23.07 9.48 2.87
C GLY A 93 -24.35 9.28 3.68
N LEU A 94 -25.37 10.13 3.46
CA LEU A 94 -26.69 9.97 4.09
C LEU A 94 -27.34 8.62 3.70
N TYR A 95 -27.31 8.27 2.41
CA TYR A 95 -27.84 6.98 1.92
C TYR A 95 -27.08 5.77 2.42
N GLN A 96 -25.83 5.92 2.84
CA GLN A 96 -25.03 4.82 3.38
C GLN A 96 -25.31 4.58 4.87
N LEU A 97 -25.63 5.62 5.64
CA LEU A 97 -25.95 5.51 7.07
C LEU A 97 -27.39 5.04 7.32
N LEU A 98 -28.37 5.58 6.59
CA LEU A 98 -29.80 5.28 6.74
C LEU A 98 -30.37 5.44 8.16
N GLU A 99 -29.80 6.35 8.97
CA GLU A 99 -30.26 6.66 10.32
C GLU A 99 -31.21 7.87 10.39
N HIS A 100 -31.87 8.05 11.54
CA HIS A 100 -32.78 9.18 11.80
C HIS A 100 -32.05 10.46 12.21
N GLN A 101 -30.93 10.35 12.91
CA GLN A 101 -30.12 11.49 13.34
C GLN A 101 -28.71 11.32 12.79
N MET A 102 -28.23 12.32 12.06
CA MET A 102 -26.90 12.31 11.45
C MET A 102 -26.19 13.63 11.71
N ILE A 103 -24.88 13.54 11.92
CA ILE A 103 -24.01 14.67 12.23
C ILE A 103 -22.95 14.77 11.14
N VAL A 104 -22.94 15.87 10.41
CA VAL A 104 -21.99 16.14 9.32
C VAL A 104 -20.81 16.95 9.85
N ARG A 105 -19.61 16.41 9.72
CA ARG A 105 -18.35 17.07 10.00
C ARG A 105 -17.68 17.47 8.69
N CYS A 106 -17.23 18.72 8.62
CA CYS A 106 -16.56 19.29 7.45
C CYS A 106 -15.38 20.17 7.87
N GLY A 107 -14.59 20.63 6.89
CA GLY A 107 -13.55 21.63 7.14
C GLY A 107 -14.16 22.99 7.49
N LYS A 108 -13.48 23.78 8.34
CA LYS A 108 -13.96 25.12 8.76
C LYS A 108 -14.28 26.04 7.58
N GLN A 109 -13.44 25.99 6.54
CA GLN A 109 -13.60 26.77 5.30
C GLN A 109 -14.84 26.39 4.49
N ASP A 110 -15.27 25.13 4.56
CA ASP A 110 -16.36 24.57 3.76
C ASP A 110 -17.72 24.68 4.45
N PHE A 111 -17.76 25.14 5.70
CA PHE A 111 -18.98 25.21 6.51
C PHE A 111 -20.15 25.94 5.80
N PRO A 112 -19.96 27.12 5.15
CA PRO A 112 -21.06 27.79 4.45
C PRO A 112 -21.60 26.98 3.26
N LEU A 113 -20.70 26.32 2.53
CA LEU A 113 -21.04 25.48 1.37
C LEU A 113 -21.79 24.22 1.82
N VAL A 114 -21.27 23.52 2.82
CA VAL A 114 -21.87 22.30 3.36
C VAL A 114 -23.24 22.59 3.96
N LYS A 115 -23.43 23.75 4.61
CA LYS A 115 -24.77 24.16 5.09
C LYS A 115 -25.79 24.27 3.97
N ALA A 116 -25.43 24.88 2.85
CA ALA A 116 -26.31 24.98 1.69
C ALA A 116 -26.59 23.60 1.04
N VAL A 117 -25.56 22.75 0.97
CA VAL A 117 -25.65 21.39 0.43
C VAL A 117 -26.57 20.51 1.28
N VAL A 118 -26.40 20.51 2.61
CA VAL A 118 -27.21 19.70 3.54
C VAL A 118 -28.69 20.08 3.43
N GLN A 119 -29.00 21.39 3.34
CA GLN A 119 -30.38 21.85 3.14
C GLN A 119 -31.01 21.32 1.84
N LYS A 120 -30.22 21.17 0.77
CA LYS A 120 -30.67 20.55 -0.48
C LYS A 120 -30.77 19.03 -0.39
N ALA A 121 -29.90 18.38 0.39
CA ALA A 121 -29.84 16.92 0.49
C ALA A 121 -31.00 16.32 1.31
N ILE A 122 -31.47 17.00 2.36
CA ILE A 122 -32.60 16.54 3.21
C ILE A 122 -33.87 16.19 2.40
N PRO A 123 -34.41 17.06 1.52
CA PRO A 123 -35.58 16.72 0.74
C PRO A 123 -35.33 15.56 -0.24
N MET A 124 -34.15 15.48 -0.87
CA MET A 124 -33.80 14.37 -1.77
C MET A 124 -33.73 13.04 -1.02
N TYR A 125 -33.14 13.05 0.18
CA TYR A 125 -33.10 11.88 1.04
C TYR A 125 -34.51 11.43 1.43
N LYS A 126 -35.36 12.35 1.89
CA LYS A 126 -36.74 12.06 2.30
C LYS A 126 -37.59 11.47 1.17
N ILE A 127 -37.42 11.94 -0.07
CA ILE A 127 -38.14 11.42 -1.24
C ILE A 127 -37.71 9.97 -1.52
N ALA A 128 -36.41 9.69 -1.48
CA ALA A 128 -35.86 8.38 -1.84
C ALA A 128 -36.09 7.32 -0.76
N THR A 129 -35.92 7.67 0.52
CA THR A 129 -36.02 6.70 1.64
C THR A 129 -37.40 6.68 2.30
N LYS A 130 -38.25 7.68 2.03
CA LYS A 130 -39.54 7.92 2.71
C LYS A 130 -39.42 8.12 4.24
N ASN A 131 -38.22 8.33 4.75
CA ASN A 131 -37.95 8.57 6.16
C ASN A 131 -37.59 10.03 6.42
N ASN A 132 -37.98 10.54 7.58
CA ASN A 132 -37.47 11.83 8.06
C ASN A 132 -36.07 11.63 8.64
N VAL A 133 -35.20 12.61 8.38
CA VAL A 133 -33.84 12.68 8.89
C VAL A 133 -33.61 14.04 9.52
N ASP A 134 -33.00 14.05 10.70
CA ASP A 134 -32.42 15.24 11.32
C ASP A 134 -30.92 15.25 11.02
N VAL A 135 -30.48 16.20 10.19
CA VAL A 135 -29.08 16.36 9.81
C VAL A 135 -28.54 17.63 10.43
N GLN A 136 -27.62 17.47 11.37
CA GLN A 136 -26.95 18.58 12.06
C GLN A 136 -25.50 18.69 11.57
N ILE A 137 -24.94 19.90 11.60
CA ILE A 137 -23.54 20.12 11.23
C ILE A 137 -22.76 20.37 12.52
N ASP A 138 -21.68 19.61 12.70
CA ASP A 138 -20.78 19.74 13.85
C ASP A 138 -20.08 21.11 13.81
N GLN A 139 -20.18 21.87 14.90
CA GLN A 139 -19.56 23.19 15.06
C GLN A 139 -18.40 23.18 16.07
N GLU A 140 -18.23 22.08 16.79
CA GLU A 140 -17.21 21.92 17.82
C GLU A 140 -15.99 21.19 17.25
N SER A 141 -16.23 20.14 16.46
CA SER A 141 -15.19 19.34 15.83
C SER A 141 -15.24 19.47 14.31
N TYR A 142 -14.13 19.92 13.72
CA TYR A 142 -13.96 20.06 12.28
C TYR A 142 -12.99 19.02 11.74
N LEU A 143 -13.00 18.83 10.42
CA LEU A 143 -11.94 18.06 9.77
C LEU A 143 -10.58 18.75 9.93
N PRO A 144 -9.48 17.98 10.03
CA PRO A 144 -8.13 18.52 10.03
C PRO A 144 -7.87 19.40 8.81
N GLU A 145 -7.06 20.45 8.97
CA GLU A 145 -6.69 21.37 7.87
C GLU A 145 -5.83 20.72 6.79
N ASP A 146 -5.27 19.53 7.05
CA ASP A 146 -4.47 18.74 6.10
C ASP A 146 -5.35 18.05 5.04
N ILE A 147 -6.66 17.91 5.29
CA ILE A 147 -7.59 17.33 4.33
C ILE A 147 -8.00 18.40 3.33
N ALA A 148 -7.92 18.11 2.03
CA ALA A 148 -8.25 19.08 1.00
C ALA A 148 -9.73 19.46 1.03
N GLY A 149 -10.62 18.53 1.37
CA GLY A 149 -12.04 18.80 1.56
C GLY A 149 -12.91 17.56 1.81
N GLY A 150 -14.19 17.68 1.50
CA GLY A 150 -15.19 16.65 1.69
C GLY A 150 -15.85 16.67 3.08
N VAL A 151 -16.49 15.55 3.40
CA VAL A 151 -17.34 15.43 4.58
C VAL A 151 -17.19 14.06 5.23
N GLU A 152 -17.28 14.05 6.55
CA GLU A 152 -17.47 12.84 7.33
C GLU A 152 -18.84 12.90 8.00
N ILE A 153 -19.63 11.83 7.89
CA ILE A 153 -20.97 11.78 8.46
C ILE A 153 -20.98 10.74 9.57
N TYR A 154 -21.46 11.15 10.73
CA TYR A 154 -21.62 10.32 11.91
C TYR A 154 -23.10 10.06 12.16
N ASN A 155 -23.40 8.96 12.84
CA ASN A 155 -24.70 8.79 13.45
C ASN A 155 -24.84 9.60 14.76
N GLY A 156 -26.05 9.72 15.29
CA GLY A 156 -26.31 10.48 16.54
C GLY A 156 -25.45 10.02 17.73
N ASP A 157 -25.20 8.71 17.82
CA ASP A 157 -24.36 8.08 18.86
C ASP A 157 -22.84 8.22 18.61
N HIS A 158 -22.40 8.78 17.49
CA HIS A 158 -21.00 8.86 17.05
C HIS A 158 -20.26 7.50 16.93
N LYS A 159 -20.99 6.38 16.91
CA LYS A 159 -20.43 5.02 16.79
C LYS A 159 -20.13 4.62 15.35
N ILE A 160 -20.98 5.05 14.42
CA ILE A 160 -20.86 4.74 12.99
C ILE A 160 -20.43 6.01 12.27
N LYS A 161 -19.38 5.89 11.45
CA LYS A 161 -18.87 6.98 10.63
C LYS A 161 -18.75 6.56 9.17
N VAL A 162 -19.13 7.46 8.27
CA VAL A 162 -18.89 7.36 6.84
C VAL A 162 -17.94 8.47 6.44
N SER A 163 -16.70 8.13 6.13
CA SER A 163 -15.71 9.07 5.62
C SER A 163 -15.83 9.17 4.11
N ASN A 164 -16.32 10.32 3.62
CA ASN A 164 -16.52 10.56 2.20
C ASN A 164 -15.70 11.77 1.73
N THR A 165 -14.45 11.84 2.18
CA THR A 165 -13.46 12.81 1.70
C THR A 165 -12.90 12.38 0.33
N PRO A 166 -12.49 13.32 -0.53
CA PRO A 166 -11.85 12.99 -1.81
C PRO A 166 -10.64 12.06 -1.67
N GLU A 167 -9.87 12.20 -0.60
CA GLU A 167 -8.70 11.38 -0.28
C GLU A 167 -9.10 9.94 0.06
N SER A 168 -10.07 9.75 0.97
CA SER A 168 -10.58 8.42 1.32
C SER A 168 -11.13 7.70 0.09
N ARG A 169 -11.79 8.43 -0.81
CA ARG A 169 -12.30 7.89 -2.08
C ARG A 169 -11.18 7.54 -3.04
N LEU A 170 -10.18 8.40 -3.18
CA LEU A 170 -9.02 8.12 -4.03
C LEU A 170 -8.31 6.86 -3.54
N ASP A 171 -8.08 6.73 -2.25
CA ASP A 171 -7.39 5.57 -1.68
C ASP A 171 -8.22 4.29 -1.89
N LEU A 172 -9.55 4.33 -1.73
CA LEU A 172 -10.44 3.21 -2.01
C LEU A 172 -10.42 2.80 -3.50
N ILE A 173 -10.53 3.77 -4.40
CA ILE A 173 -10.51 3.52 -5.86
C ILE A 173 -9.13 3.02 -6.28
N ALA A 174 -8.06 3.62 -5.76
CA ALA A 174 -6.69 3.22 -6.05
C ALA A 174 -6.48 1.75 -5.73
N GLN A 175 -6.90 1.29 -4.53
CA GLN A 175 -6.80 -0.11 -4.13
C GLN A 175 -7.51 -1.07 -5.10
N GLN A 176 -8.70 -0.70 -5.58
CA GLN A 176 -9.47 -1.52 -6.53
C GLN A 176 -8.85 -1.50 -7.93
N MET A 177 -8.37 -0.35 -8.37
CA MET A 177 -7.81 -0.13 -9.71
C MET A 177 -6.33 -0.47 -9.82
N MET A 178 -5.66 -0.83 -8.71
CA MET A 178 -4.24 -1.17 -8.68
C MET A 178 -3.81 -2.17 -9.76
N PRO A 179 -4.57 -3.25 -10.06
CA PRO A 179 -4.21 -4.18 -11.13
C PRO A 179 -4.14 -3.52 -12.51
N GLU A 180 -5.10 -2.64 -12.81
CA GLU A 180 -5.19 -1.92 -14.09
C GLU A 180 -4.10 -0.86 -14.20
N VAL A 181 -3.86 -0.10 -13.12
CA VAL A 181 -2.78 0.89 -13.03
C VAL A 181 -1.43 0.21 -13.26
N ARG A 182 -1.18 -0.95 -12.65
CA ARG A 182 0.04 -1.73 -12.88
C ARG A 182 0.17 -2.21 -14.32
N GLY A 183 -0.92 -2.68 -14.92
CA GLY A 183 -0.94 -3.10 -16.32
C GLY A 183 -0.64 -1.94 -17.28
N ALA A 184 -1.18 -0.75 -17.01
CA ALA A 184 -0.95 0.44 -17.81
C ALA A 184 0.48 1.00 -17.67
N LEU A 185 1.05 1.00 -16.46
CA LEU A 185 2.39 1.55 -16.20
C LEU A 185 3.52 0.60 -16.58
N PHE A 186 3.38 -0.70 -16.28
CA PHE A 186 4.47 -1.68 -16.38
C PHE A 186 4.24 -2.75 -17.45
N GLY A 187 3.11 -2.69 -18.16
CA GLY A 187 2.71 -3.67 -19.15
C GLY A 187 1.98 -4.88 -18.54
N ALA A 188 1.22 -5.56 -19.40
CA ALA A 188 0.53 -6.79 -19.02
C ALA A 188 1.50 -7.94 -18.81
N ASN A 189 1.15 -8.86 -17.91
CA ASN A 189 1.93 -10.07 -17.69
C ASN A 189 1.74 -11.04 -18.88
N ALA A 190 2.79 -11.26 -19.66
CA ALA A 190 2.78 -12.16 -20.82
C ALA A 190 2.42 -13.62 -20.46
N ASN A 191 2.61 -14.03 -19.20
CA ASN A 191 2.32 -15.38 -18.73
C ASN A 191 0.88 -15.54 -18.19
N ARG A 192 0.12 -14.45 -18.07
CA ARG A 192 -1.27 -14.49 -17.58
C ARG A 192 -2.21 -14.79 -18.73
N LYS A 193 -2.77 -16.00 -18.77
CA LYS A 193 -3.73 -16.45 -19.79
C LYS A 193 -5.20 -16.26 -19.39
N PHE A 194 -5.49 -16.13 -18.08
CA PHE A 194 -6.81 -15.95 -17.48
C PHE A 194 -6.75 -14.97 -16.29
#